data_AF-A0A974HCR8-F1
#
_entry.id   AF-A0A974HCR8-F1
#
_cell.length_a   1.000
_cell.length_b   1.000
_cell.length_c   1.000
_cell.angle_alpha   90.00
_cell.angle_beta   90.00
_cell.angle_gamma   90.00
#
_symmetry.space_group_name_H-M   'P 1'
#
loop_
_entity.id
_entity.type
_entity.pdbx_description
1 polymer ?
#
loop_
_entity_poly.entity_id
_entity_poly.type
_entity_poly.pdbx_seq_one_letter_code
_entity_poly.pdbx_strand_id
1 'polypeptide(L)'
;MSAQSQIRQNYHEESEAGVNRIANLELQASYLYLSVGYFFDRDDVALSKFSKFFRELSEKKRDHAEDFLKFQNKRGGRVIFQDIKKPDADEWGNGTKAMEVALNLEKTINQALLDLHKIATDHVDPHMCDYLEREFLEQEVKLMKKLGDHLTNLRRVKAAEDGMGEYLFDKLTLSDSE
;
A
#
# COMPACT_ATOMS: atom_id res chain seq x y z
N MET A 1 -31.58 2.91 17.16
CA MET A 1 -30.32 2.31 17.63
C MET A 1 -30.29 0.89 17.09
N SER A 2 -29.43 0.58 16.11
CA SER A 2 -29.27 -0.82 15.72
C SER A 2 -28.68 -1.57 16.91
N ALA A 3 -29.25 -2.73 17.24
CA ALA A 3 -28.69 -3.59 18.27
C ALA A 3 -27.20 -3.88 17.96
N GLN A 4 -26.36 -3.81 18.98
CA GLN A 4 -24.93 -4.14 18.86
C GLN A 4 -24.79 -5.57 18.34
N SER A 5 -23.81 -5.81 17.46
CA SER A 5 -23.60 -7.14 16.86
C SER A 5 -23.37 -8.19 17.95
N GLN A 6 -24.02 -9.35 17.84
CA GLN A 6 -23.94 -10.43 18.83
C GLN A 6 -22.51 -10.96 19.09
N ILE A 7 -21.60 -10.77 18.13
CA ILE A 7 -20.19 -11.21 18.22
C ILE A 7 -19.24 -10.09 18.66
N ARG A 8 -19.73 -8.86 18.85
CA ARG A 8 -18.87 -7.73 19.16
C ARG A 8 -18.40 -7.80 20.60
N GLN A 9 -17.09 -7.91 20.79
CA GLN A 9 -16.46 -7.93 22.11
C GLN A 9 -15.13 -7.17 22.06
N ASN A 10 -14.95 -6.24 23.00
CA ASN A 10 -13.75 -5.43 23.16
C ASN A 10 -13.28 -4.76 21.85
N TYR A 11 -14.23 -4.19 21.09
CA TYR A 11 -13.96 -3.55 19.81
C TYR A 11 -14.58 -2.15 19.83
N HIS A 12 -13.74 -1.14 20.05
CA HIS A 12 -14.18 0.24 20.22
C HIS A 12 -14.65 0.86 18.90
N GLU A 13 -15.52 1.86 18.95
CA GLU A 13 -16.06 2.53 17.75
C GLU A 13 -14.96 3.27 16.95
N GLU A 14 -13.95 3.80 17.64
CA GLU A 14 -12.79 4.41 16.98
C GLU A 14 -11.92 3.39 16.25
N SER A 15 -11.74 2.19 16.82
CA SER A 15 -11.06 1.07 16.15
C SER A 15 -11.80 0.65 14.89
N GLU A 16 -13.12 0.52 14.98
CA GLU A 16 -13.99 0.23 13.83
C GLU A 16 -13.90 1.29 12.74
N ALA A 17 -13.98 2.57 13.11
CA ALA A 17 -13.82 3.67 12.17
C ALA A 17 -12.40 3.68 11.56
N GLY A 18 -11.37 3.39 12.36
CA GLY A 18 -9.99 3.28 11.91
C GLY A 18 -9.78 2.19 10.86
N VAL A 19 -10.37 1.00 11.05
CA VAL A 19 -10.31 -0.08 10.07
C VAL A 19 -10.97 0.31 8.75
N ASN A 20 -12.14 0.98 8.79
CA ASN A 20 -12.78 1.47 7.56
C ASN A 20 -11.89 2.48 6.82
N ARG A 21 -11.19 3.36 7.55
CA ARG A 21 -10.25 4.33 6.94
C ARG A 21 -9.06 3.64 6.29
N ILE A 22 -8.43 2.68 6.98
CA ILE A 22 -7.29 1.93 6.42
C ILE A 22 -7.72 1.12 5.20
N ALA A 23 -8.86 0.43 5.25
CA ALA A 23 -9.36 -0.31 4.09
C ALA A 23 -9.55 0.60 2.86
N ASN A 24 -10.06 1.82 3.04
CA ASN A 24 -10.17 2.78 1.94
C ASN A 24 -8.79 3.30 1.47
N LEU A 25 -7.85 3.52 2.39
CA LEU A 25 -6.49 3.94 2.06
C LEU A 25 -5.74 2.86 1.24
N GLU A 26 -5.88 1.59 1.61
CA GLU A 26 -5.32 0.44 0.87
C GLU A 26 -5.94 0.33 -0.54
N LEU A 27 -7.25 0.58 -0.69
CA LEU A 27 -7.90 0.65 -2.01
C LEU A 27 -7.40 1.83 -2.85
N GLN A 28 -7.17 2.99 -2.24
CA GLN A 28 -6.58 4.15 -2.93
C GLN A 28 -5.13 3.84 -3.37
N ALA A 29 -4.35 3.18 -2.52
CA ALA A 29 -3.00 2.75 -2.84
C ALA A 29 -2.98 1.74 -4.00
N SER A 30 -3.89 0.76 -3.96
CA SER A 30 -4.11 -0.17 -5.06
C SER A 30 -4.40 0.55 -6.38
N TYR A 31 -5.29 1.55 -6.37
CA TYR A 31 -5.65 2.30 -7.57
C TYR A 31 -4.49 3.16 -8.10
N LEU A 32 -3.70 3.78 -7.21
CA LEU A 32 -2.50 4.51 -7.58
C LEU A 32 -1.48 3.59 -8.26
N TYR A 33 -1.17 2.44 -7.64
CA TYR A 33 -0.23 1.49 -8.22
C TYR A 33 -0.71 0.90 -9.55
N LEU A 34 -2.03 0.74 -9.72
CA LEU A 34 -2.60 0.34 -11.01
C LEU A 34 -2.30 1.39 -12.09
N SER A 35 -2.51 2.67 -11.79
CA SER A 35 -2.21 3.78 -12.70
C SER A 35 -0.73 3.82 -13.06
N VAL A 36 0.15 3.71 -12.06
CA VAL A 36 1.61 3.68 -12.28
C VAL A 36 2.01 2.48 -13.14
N GLY A 37 1.47 1.29 -12.87
CA GLY A 37 1.76 0.08 -13.62
C GLY A 37 1.41 0.21 -15.11
N TYR A 38 0.22 0.73 -15.42
CA TYR A 38 -0.20 0.94 -16.80
C TYR A 38 0.51 2.11 -17.50
N PHE A 39 1.03 3.08 -16.77
CA PHE A 39 1.90 4.10 -17.35
C PHE A 39 3.19 3.49 -17.92
N PHE A 40 3.84 2.58 -17.18
CA PHE A 40 5.06 1.91 -17.67
C PHE A 40 4.80 0.89 -18.79
N ASP A 41 3.55 0.51 -19.01
CA ASP A 41 3.12 -0.41 -20.07
C ASP A 41 2.89 0.27 -21.44
N ARG A 42 2.83 1.61 -21.47
CA ARG A 42 2.65 2.38 -22.70
C ARG A 42 3.81 2.17 -23.67
N ASP A 43 3.55 2.30 -24.97
CA ASP A 43 4.55 2.13 -26.02
C ASP A 43 5.65 3.21 -25.98
N ASP A 44 5.33 4.40 -25.45
CA ASP A 44 6.26 5.51 -25.30
C ASP A 44 7.06 5.50 -23.98
N VAL A 45 6.84 4.50 -23.12
CA VAL A 45 7.63 4.26 -21.89
C VAL A 45 8.29 2.88 -21.91
N ALA A 46 7.51 1.83 -22.20
CA ALA A 46 7.96 0.48 -22.53
C ALA A 46 8.88 -0.23 -21.50
N LEU A 47 8.61 -0.05 -20.21
CA LEU A 47 9.36 -0.68 -19.10
C LEU A 47 8.53 -1.80 -18.45
N SER A 48 8.49 -2.94 -19.14
CA SER A 48 7.63 -4.08 -18.79
C SER A 48 7.78 -4.61 -17.35
N LYS A 49 8.98 -4.54 -16.76
CA LYS A 49 9.21 -5.06 -15.40
C LYS A 49 8.80 -4.05 -14.34
N PHE A 50 8.94 -2.76 -14.61
CA PHE A 50 8.28 -1.72 -13.81
C PHE A 50 6.75 -1.84 -13.83
N SER A 51 6.17 -2.04 -15.02
CA SER A 51 4.73 -2.28 -15.18
C SER A 51 4.27 -3.48 -14.33
N LYS A 52 4.95 -4.62 -14.47
CA LYS A 52 4.67 -5.83 -13.67
C LYS A 52 4.80 -5.55 -12.16
N PHE A 53 5.91 -4.96 -11.72
CA PHE A 53 6.17 -4.68 -10.31
C PHE A 53 5.07 -3.85 -9.65
N PHE A 54 4.65 -2.74 -10.28
CA PHE A 54 3.59 -1.90 -9.72
C PHE A 54 2.22 -2.56 -9.79
N ARG A 55 1.94 -3.38 -10.80
CA ARG A 55 0.69 -4.17 -10.85
C ARG A 55 0.62 -5.21 -9.73
N GLU A 56 1.72 -5.87 -9.40
CA GLU A 56 1.79 -6.78 -8.25
C GLU A 56 1.58 -6.03 -6.92
N LEU A 57 2.14 -4.83 -6.77
CA LEU A 57 1.85 -3.98 -5.60
C LEU A 57 0.37 -3.57 -5.55
N SER A 58 -0.24 -3.26 -6.70
CA SER A 58 -1.66 -2.95 -6.79
C SER A 58 -2.53 -4.10 -6.30
N GLU A 59 -2.22 -5.33 -6.72
CA GLU A 59 -2.90 -6.55 -6.29
C GLU A 59 -2.72 -6.78 -4.78
N LYS A 60 -1.48 -6.69 -4.29
CA LYS A 60 -1.18 -6.85 -2.87
C LYS A 60 -1.94 -5.86 -1.97
N LYS A 61 -2.01 -4.59 -2.37
CA LYS A 61 -2.74 -3.55 -1.62
C LYS A 61 -4.25 -3.80 -1.64
N ARG A 62 -4.79 -4.37 -2.72
CA ARG A 62 -6.19 -4.82 -2.75
C ARG A 62 -6.42 -5.98 -1.78
N ASP A 63 -5.52 -6.95 -1.72
CA ASP A 63 -5.61 -8.06 -0.76
C ASP A 63 -5.57 -7.55 0.69
N HIS A 64 -4.69 -6.59 0.99
CA HIS A 64 -4.65 -5.94 2.31
C HIS A 64 -5.99 -5.27 2.66
N ALA A 65 -6.59 -4.53 1.71
CA ALA A 65 -7.91 -3.93 1.93
C ALA A 65 -8.95 -5.00 2.27
N GLU A 66 -9.01 -6.10 1.51
CA GLU A 66 -9.92 -7.21 1.77
C GLU A 66 -9.70 -7.84 3.15
N ASP A 67 -8.44 -7.97 3.59
CA ASP A 67 -8.12 -8.52 4.90
C ASP A 67 -8.62 -7.61 6.04
N PHE A 68 -8.50 -6.28 5.91
CA PHE A 68 -9.13 -5.35 6.84
C PHE A 68 -10.66 -5.45 6.85
N LEU A 69 -11.29 -5.64 5.69
CA LEU A 69 -12.75 -5.83 5.60
C LEU A 69 -13.20 -7.14 6.25
N LYS A 70 -12.43 -8.23 6.07
CA LYS A 70 -12.66 -9.51 6.76
C LYS A 70 -12.49 -9.35 8.26
N PHE A 71 -11.44 -8.65 8.70
CA PHE A 71 -11.20 -8.37 10.13
C PHE A 71 -12.35 -7.55 10.74
N GLN A 72 -12.82 -6.52 10.05
CA GLN A 72 -13.97 -5.69 10.46
C GLN A 72 -15.19 -6.56 10.77
N ASN A 73 -15.54 -7.45 9.85
CA ASN A 73 -16.67 -8.37 10.00
C ASN A 73 -16.42 -9.40 11.12
N LYS A 74 -15.20 -9.94 11.23
CA LYS A 74 -14.79 -10.89 12.29
C LYS A 74 -14.99 -10.32 13.69
N ARG A 75 -14.77 -9.01 13.88
CA ARG A 75 -14.94 -8.31 15.16
C ARG A 75 -16.36 -7.79 15.41
N GLY A 76 -17.29 -8.06 14.49
CA GLY A 76 -18.67 -7.60 14.58
C GLY A 76 -18.86 -6.12 14.24
N GLY A 77 -17.89 -5.49 13.60
CA GLY A 77 -18.01 -4.14 13.05
C GLY A 77 -18.86 -4.08 11.78
N ARG A 78 -18.98 -2.89 11.20
CA ARG A 78 -19.67 -2.61 9.94
C ARG A 78 -18.73 -1.93 8.97
N VAL A 79 -18.63 -2.52 7.80
CA VAL A 79 -17.93 -1.92 6.67
C VAL A 79 -18.73 -0.73 6.16
N ILE A 80 -18.08 0.42 6.08
CA ILE A 80 -18.64 1.65 5.48
C ILE A 80 -17.69 2.07 4.37
N PHE A 81 -18.03 1.73 3.13
CA PHE A 81 -17.26 2.15 1.97
C PHE A 81 -17.36 3.66 1.75
N GLN A 82 -16.28 4.23 1.22
CA GLN A 82 -16.16 5.62 0.80
C GLN A 82 -15.64 5.64 -0.63
N ASP A 83 -15.72 6.80 -1.28
CA ASP A 83 -15.17 6.99 -2.62
C ASP A 83 -13.66 6.67 -2.64
N ILE A 84 -13.24 5.97 -3.68
CA ILE A 84 -11.83 5.77 -3.99
C ILE A 84 -11.43 6.93 -4.90
N LYS A 85 -10.68 7.89 -4.37
CA LYS A 85 -10.22 9.03 -5.16
C LYS A 85 -9.29 8.53 -6.26
N LYS A 86 -9.42 9.14 -7.44
CA LYS A 86 -8.45 8.93 -8.52
C LYS A 86 -7.05 9.40 -8.06
N PRO A 87 -5.97 8.83 -8.62
CA PRO A 87 -4.63 9.33 -8.37
C PRO A 87 -4.49 10.81 -8.79
N ASP A 88 -3.58 11.53 -8.14
CA ASP A 88 -3.36 12.97 -8.39
C ASP A 88 -2.67 13.25 -9.74
N ALA A 89 -2.11 12.23 -10.38
CA ALA A 89 -1.44 12.31 -11.67
C ALA A 89 -1.79 11.12 -12.57
N ASP A 90 -1.78 11.37 -13.88
CA ASP A 90 -1.90 10.36 -14.93
C ASP A 90 -0.54 10.09 -15.62
N GLU A 91 0.43 10.97 -15.39
CA GLU A 91 1.80 10.91 -15.92
C GLU A 91 2.79 10.77 -14.75
N TRP A 92 3.55 9.68 -14.72
CA TRP A 92 4.43 9.35 -13.58
C TRP A 92 5.92 9.63 -13.85
N GLY A 93 6.25 10.07 -15.06
CA GLY A 93 7.58 10.49 -15.46
C GLY A 93 8.52 9.31 -15.68
N ASN A 94 9.37 9.00 -14.70
CA ASN A 94 10.35 7.92 -14.80
C ASN A 94 10.33 7.06 -13.54
N GLY A 95 11.01 5.92 -13.57
CA GLY A 95 11.12 4.94 -12.52
C GLY A 95 11.62 5.52 -11.20
N THR A 96 12.49 6.54 -11.24
CA THR A 96 12.94 7.22 -10.02
C THR A 96 11.78 7.97 -9.36
N LYS A 97 11.04 8.79 -10.13
CA LYS A 97 9.87 9.51 -9.62
C LYS A 97 8.77 8.57 -9.13
N ALA A 98 8.48 7.51 -9.90
CA ALA A 98 7.48 6.52 -9.51
C ALA A 98 7.83 5.81 -8.20
N MET A 99 9.10 5.42 -8.02
CA MET A 99 9.56 4.80 -6.77
C MET A 99 9.56 5.80 -5.59
N GLU A 100 9.76 7.10 -5.82
CA GLU A 100 9.65 8.13 -4.78
C GLU A 100 8.20 8.32 -4.32
N VAL A 101 7.27 8.36 -5.27
CA VAL A 101 5.82 8.38 -4.98
C VAL A 101 5.43 7.15 -4.18
N ALA A 102 5.85 5.96 -4.62
CA ALA A 102 5.58 4.71 -3.94
C ALA A 102 6.10 4.73 -2.49
N LEU A 103 7.37 5.10 -2.28
CA LEU A 103 7.96 5.14 -0.94
C LEU A 103 7.23 6.13 -0.01
N ASN A 104 6.80 7.28 -0.53
CA ASN A 104 6.04 8.24 0.26
C ASN A 104 4.63 7.73 0.60
N LEU A 105 3.96 7.08 -0.35
CA LEU A 105 2.68 6.42 -0.12
C LEU A 105 2.78 5.36 0.98
N GLU A 106 3.79 4.49 0.93
CA GLU A 106 3.98 3.46 1.95
C GLU A 106 4.28 4.03 3.33
N LYS A 107 5.01 5.15 3.40
CA LYS A 107 5.20 5.86 4.68
C LYS A 107 3.88 6.41 5.23
N THR A 108 3.00 6.93 4.37
CA THR A 108 1.67 7.40 4.77
C THR A 108 0.79 6.26 5.28
N ILE A 109 0.77 5.12 4.58
CA ILE A 109 0.05 3.92 5.00
C ILE A 109 0.58 3.41 6.34
N ASN A 110 1.91 3.27 6.45
CA ASN A 110 2.54 2.82 7.69
C ASN A 110 2.23 3.76 8.86
N GLN A 111 2.24 5.09 8.66
CA GLN A 111 1.83 6.02 9.71
C GLN A 111 0.38 5.80 10.12
N ALA A 112 -0.53 5.60 9.18
CA ALA A 112 -1.93 5.34 9.48
C ALA A 112 -2.13 4.01 10.25
N LEU A 113 -1.33 2.98 9.94
CA LEU A 113 -1.30 1.73 10.69
C LEU A 113 -0.78 1.92 12.13
N LEU A 114 0.28 2.70 12.32
CA LEU A 114 0.79 3.05 13.65
C LEU A 114 -0.23 3.84 14.46
N ASP A 115 -0.94 4.76 13.83
CA ASP A 115 -2.02 5.53 14.48
C ASP A 115 -3.18 4.60 14.88
N LEU A 116 -3.55 3.64 14.03
CA LEU A 116 -4.57 2.64 14.35
C LEU A 116 -4.13 1.68 15.46
N HIS A 117 -2.86 1.27 15.46
CA HIS A 117 -2.27 0.46 16.53
C HIS A 117 -2.29 1.20 17.87
N LYS A 118 -1.99 2.50 17.86
CA LYS A 118 -2.12 3.35 19.04
C LYS A 118 -3.55 3.40 19.54
N ILE A 119 -4.54 3.61 18.66
CA ILE A 119 -5.97 3.58 19.02
C ILE A 119 -6.33 2.23 19.66
N ALA A 120 -5.90 1.12 19.07
CA ALA A 120 -6.12 -0.21 19.63
C ALA A 120 -5.48 -0.37 21.02
N THR A 121 -4.27 0.15 21.21
CA THR A 121 -3.55 0.13 22.49
C THR A 121 -4.28 0.97 23.55
N ASP A 122 -4.68 2.19 23.21
CA ASP A 122 -5.38 3.12 24.10
C ASP A 122 -6.75 2.55 24.56
N HIS A 123 -7.43 1.80 23.69
CA HIS A 123 -8.68 1.09 23.99
C HIS A 123 -8.49 -0.34 24.51
N VAL A 124 -7.25 -0.75 24.77
CA VAL A 124 -6.91 -2.06 25.35
C VAL A 124 -7.46 -3.23 24.48
N ASP A 125 -7.28 -3.16 23.17
CA ASP A 125 -7.62 -4.21 22.19
C ASP A 125 -6.37 -5.00 21.74
N PRO A 126 -5.89 -5.98 22.54
CA PRO A 126 -4.67 -6.71 22.23
C PRO A 126 -4.77 -7.58 20.97
N HIS A 127 -5.98 -8.03 20.61
CA HIS A 127 -6.16 -8.83 19.39
C HIS A 127 -5.97 -7.97 18.14
N MET A 128 -6.42 -6.72 18.18
CA MET A 128 -6.16 -5.79 17.08
C MET A 128 -4.69 -5.38 17.00
N CYS A 129 -4.02 -5.12 18.13
CA CYS A 129 -2.58 -4.87 18.14
C CYS A 129 -1.80 -6.03 17.51
N ASP A 130 -2.04 -7.28 17.96
CA ASP A 130 -1.40 -8.49 17.41
C ASP A 130 -1.65 -8.65 15.90
N TYR A 131 -2.89 -8.41 15.47
CA TYR A 131 -3.26 -8.49 14.05
C TYR A 131 -2.48 -7.48 13.19
N LEU A 132 -2.40 -6.21 13.63
CA LEU A 132 -1.67 -5.16 12.91
C LEU A 132 -0.16 -5.45 12.85
N GLU A 133 0.42 -5.91 13.96
CA GLU A 133 1.84 -6.24 14.06
C GLU A 133 2.23 -7.39 13.14
N ARG A 134 1.47 -8.48 13.16
CA ARG A 134 1.81 -9.71 12.45
C ARG A 134 1.56 -9.63 10.96
N GLU A 135 0.41 -9.07 10.57
CA GLU A 135 -0.03 -9.12 9.18
C GLU A 135 0.48 -7.93 8.37
N PHE A 136 0.67 -6.75 8.97
CA PHE A 136 0.92 -5.51 8.21
C PHE A 136 2.24 -4.79 8.55
N LEU A 137 2.50 -4.47 9.82
CA LEU A 137 3.63 -3.57 10.17
C LEU A 137 4.99 -4.09 9.69
N GLU A 138 5.26 -5.38 9.86
CA GLU A 138 6.49 -6.01 9.35
C GLU A 138 6.57 -5.99 7.82
N GLN A 139 5.44 -6.17 7.13
CA GLN A 139 5.40 -6.14 5.67
C GLN A 139 5.67 -4.74 5.12
N GLU A 140 5.11 -3.71 5.75
CA GLU A 140 5.31 -2.32 5.36
C GLU A 140 6.78 -1.89 5.53
N VAL A 141 7.42 -2.28 6.64
CA VAL A 141 8.85 -1.99 6.85
C VAL A 141 9.71 -2.67 5.77
N LYS A 142 9.41 -3.92 5.42
CA LYS A 142 10.11 -4.64 4.33
C LYS A 142 9.92 -3.96 2.98
N LEU A 143 8.70 -3.54 2.67
CA LEU A 143 8.40 -2.88 1.40
C LEU A 143 9.09 -1.51 1.31
N MET A 144 9.01 -0.69 2.36
CA MET A 144 9.71 0.59 2.43
C MET A 144 11.23 0.42 2.28
N LYS A 145 11.81 -0.63 2.89
CA LYS A 145 13.24 -0.95 2.71
C LYS A 145 13.55 -1.31 1.26
N LYS A 146 12.74 -2.17 0.63
CA LYS A 146 12.90 -2.56 -0.78
C LYS A 146 12.82 -1.36 -1.72
N LEU A 147 11.83 -0.49 -1.54
CA LEU A 147 11.67 0.74 -2.32
C LEU A 147 12.84 1.71 -2.11
N GLY A 148 13.33 1.85 -0.88
CA GLY A 148 14.51 2.66 -0.57
C GLY A 148 15.79 2.16 -1.24
N ASP A 149 15.98 0.84 -1.31
CA ASP A 149 17.11 0.23 -2.02
C ASP A 149 17.01 0.47 -3.53
N HIS A 150 15.82 0.30 -4.10
CA HIS A 150 15.54 0.57 -5.51
C HIS A 150 15.84 2.04 -5.87
N LEU A 151 15.36 3.00 -5.06
CA LEU A 151 15.67 4.41 -5.25
C LEU A 151 17.16 4.71 -5.19
N THR A 152 17.86 4.10 -4.23
CA THR A 152 19.31 4.30 -4.08
C THR A 152 20.04 3.82 -5.34
N ASN A 153 19.66 2.67 -5.90
CA ASN A 153 20.27 2.14 -7.11
C ASN A 153 19.91 2.95 -8.36
N LEU A 154 18.64 3.35 -8.53
CA LEU A 154 18.21 4.21 -9.64
C LEU A 154 18.97 5.54 -9.68
N ARG A 155 19.22 6.14 -8.52
CA ARG A 155 20.05 7.35 -8.40
C ARG A 155 21.52 7.09 -8.76
N ARG A 156 22.09 5.95 -8.35
CA ARG A 156 23.48 5.58 -8.67
C ARG A 156 23.71 5.36 -10.17
N VAL A 157 22.75 4.76 -10.85
CA VAL A 157 22.80 4.57 -12.32
C VAL A 157 22.33 5.79 -13.10
N LYS A 158 22.02 6.90 -12.41
CA LYS A 158 21.56 8.15 -13.00
C LYS A 158 20.36 7.98 -13.95
N ALA A 159 19.42 7.11 -13.58
CA ALA A 159 18.27 6.75 -14.42
C ALA A 159 17.44 7.95 -14.90
N ALA A 160 17.41 9.05 -14.13
CA ALA A 160 16.69 10.27 -14.51
C ALA A 160 17.42 11.15 -15.54
N GLU A 161 18.73 10.97 -15.71
CA GLU A 161 19.58 11.73 -16.63
C GLU A 161 19.92 10.92 -17.89
N ASP A 162 20.04 9.60 -17.74
CA ASP A 162 20.40 8.64 -18.79
C ASP A 162 19.40 7.47 -18.79
N GLY A 163 18.66 7.33 -19.90
CA GLY A 163 17.67 6.26 -20.07
C GLY A 163 18.25 4.85 -20.03
N MET A 164 19.56 4.69 -20.26
CA MET A 164 20.22 3.39 -20.13
C MET A 164 20.18 2.86 -18.69
N GLY A 165 20.29 3.75 -17.69
CA GLY A 165 20.24 3.36 -16.28
C GLY A 165 18.88 2.78 -15.88
N GLU A 166 17.80 3.39 -16.36
CA GLU A 166 16.44 2.93 -16.12
C GLU A 166 16.16 1.60 -16.82
N TYR A 167 16.60 1.47 -18.08
CA TYR A 167 16.49 0.22 -18.83
C TYR A 167 17.24 -0.94 -18.16
N LEU A 168 18.49 -0.72 -17.73
CA LEU A 168 19.26 -1.75 -17.03
C LEU A 168 18.63 -2.14 -15.70
N PHE A 169 18.04 -1.18 -14.98
CA PHE A 169 17.33 -1.45 -13.73
C PHE A 169 16.07 -2.32 -13.96
N ASP A 170 15.28 -2.00 -14.99
CA ASP A 170 14.14 -2.82 -15.44
C ASP A 170 14.57 -4.27 -15.70
N LYS A 171 15.69 -4.45 -16.41
CA LYS A 171 16.15 -5.79 -16.83
C LYS A 171 16.89 -6.59 -15.77
N LEU A 172 17.63 -5.96 -14.85
CA LEU A 172 18.57 -6.66 -13.96
C LEU A 172 18.15 -6.63 -12.49
N THR A 173 17.23 -5.75 -12.09
CA THR A 173 16.78 -5.64 -10.69
C THR A 173 15.32 -6.03 -10.52
N LEU A 174 14.44 -5.61 -11.43
CA LEU A 174 13.02 -5.98 -11.38
C LEU A 174 12.73 -7.33 -12.07
N SER A 175 13.73 -7.96 -12.69
CA SER A 175 13.62 -9.31 -13.27
C SER A 175 13.42 -10.40 -12.22
N ASP A 176 13.97 -10.22 -11.02
CA ASP A 176 14.15 -11.29 -10.02
C ASP A 176 12.96 -11.43 -9.06
N SER A 177 11.77 -11.04 -9.52
CA SER A 177 10.50 -11.26 -8.83
C SER A 177 9.77 -12.46 -9.44
N GLU A 178 10.42 -13.63 -9.35
CA GLU A 178 9.80 -14.95 -9.51
C GLU A 178 9.50 -15.58 -8.15
#